data_AF-A0A645BDM1-F1
#
_entry.id   AF-A0A645BDM1-F1
#
_cell.length_a   1.000
_cell.length_b   1.000
_cell.length_c   1.000
_cell.angle_alpha   90.00
_cell.angle_beta   90.00
_cell.angle_gamma   90.00
#
_symmetry.space_group_name_H-M   'P 1'
#
loop_
_entity.id
_entity.type
_entity.pdbx_description
1 polymer ?
#
loop_
_entity_poly.entity_id
_entity_poly.type
_entity_poly.pdbx_seq_one_letter_code
_entity_poly.pdbx_strand_id
1 'polypeptide(L)'
;MCVYGFTMGALVCYLGGLMAVDICPKKATGAAMGMIGLLSYGGASLQEKVSGYLINAHKTVIDGKTVYDFSAAADFWVLSAVLSFILAAMVWNAKAED
;
A
#
# COMPACT_ATOMS: atom_id res chain seq x y z
N MET A 1 15.03 -11.00 5.44
CA MET A 1 15.19 -9.59 4.99
C MET A 1 15.34 -9.49 3.48
N CYS A 2 16.30 -10.19 2.84
CA CYS A 2 16.50 -10.11 1.38
C CYS A 2 15.30 -10.60 0.55
N VAL A 3 14.69 -11.74 0.91
CA VAL A 3 13.54 -12.30 0.18
C VAL A 3 12.33 -11.37 0.26
N TYR A 4 12.00 -10.90 1.48
CA TYR A 4 10.90 -9.97 1.69
C TYR A 4 11.07 -8.66 0.91
N GLY A 5 12.26 -8.06 0.95
CA GLY A 5 12.55 -6.83 0.21
C GLY A 5 12.45 -7.01 -1.30
N PHE A 6 12.94 -8.15 -1.82
CA PHE A 6 12.85 -8.46 -3.25
C PHE A 6 11.40 -8.68 -3.68
N THR A 7 10.62 -9.44 -2.90
CA THR A 7 9.20 -9.68 -3.19
C THR A 7 8.39 -8.38 -3.14
N MET A 8 8.60 -7.53 -2.13
CA MET A 8 7.91 -6.24 -2.04
C MET A 8 8.30 -5.31 -3.19
N GLY A 9 9.58 -5.22 -3.53
CA GLY A 9 10.05 -4.40 -4.66
C GLY A 9 9.47 -4.88 -6.00
N ALA A 10 9.50 -6.18 -6.26
CA ALA A 10 8.91 -6.77 -7.46
C ALA A 10 7.40 -6.51 -7.54
N LEU A 11 6.68 -6.66 -6.42
CA LEU A 11 5.24 -6.42 -6.34
C LEU A 11 4.91 -4.96 -6.64
N VAL A 12 5.61 -4.01 -6.02
CA VAL A 12 5.41 -2.56 -6.24
C VAL A 12 5.72 -2.17 -7.68
N CYS A 13 6.80 -2.68 -8.27
CA CYS A 13 7.12 -2.41 -9.68
C CYS A 13 6.06 -2.98 -10.64
N TYR A 14 5.54 -4.17 -10.34
CA TYR A 14 4.54 -4.81 -11.19
C TYR A 14 3.15 -4.14 -11.08
N LEU A 15 2.60 -4.03 -9.87
CA LEU A 15 1.29 -3.42 -9.63
C LEU A 15 1.29 -1.90 -9.84
N GLY A 16 2.33 -1.23 -9.37
CA GLY A 16 2.45 0.22 -9.48
C GLY A 16 2.87 0.69 -10.87
N GLY A 17 3.75 -0.04 -11.55
CA GLY A 17 4.29 0.39 -12.85
C GLY A 17 3.62 -0.31 -14.02
N LEU A 18 3.91 -1.61 -14.17
CA LEU A 18 3.62 -2.37 -15.39
C LEU A 18 2.12 -2.52 -15.64
N MET A 19 1.36 -2.93 -14.63
CA MET A 19 -0.08 -3.13 -14.74
C MET A 19 -0.82 -1.84 -15.11
N ALA A 20 -0.42 -0.70 -14.55
CA ALA A 20 -1.05 0.57 -14.85
C ALA A 20 -0.70 1.09 -16.26
N VAL A 21 0.53 0.85 -16.71
CA VAL A 21 0.97 1.17 -18.07
C VAL A 21 0.22 0.34 -19.11
N ASP A 22 -0.07 -0.93 -18.81
CA ASP A 22 -0.82 -1.83 -19.69
C ASP A 22 -2.29 -1.42 -19.87
N ILE A 23 -2.87 -0.72 -18.88
CA ILE A 23 -4.28 -0.26 -18.92
C ILE A 23 -4.41 1.12 -19.59
N CYS A 24 -3.35 1.94 -19.59
CA CYS A 24 -3.42 3.31 -20.10
C CYS A 24 -3.15 3.41 -21.62
N PRO A 25 -3.84 4.31 -22.34
CA PRO A 25 -3.55 4.55 -23.75
C PRO A 25 -2.13 5.11 -23.93
N LYS A 26 -1.45 4.71 -25.01
CA LYS A 26 -0.03 5.01 -25.28
C LYS A 26 0.34 6.49 -25.22
N LYS A 27 -0.63 7.38 -25.47
CA LYS A 27 -0.44 8.85 -25.42
C LYS A 27 -0.42 9.40 -23.99
N ALA A 28 -1.01 8.69 -23.03
CA ALA A 28 -1.19 9.13 -21.64
C ALA A 28 -0.34 8.36 -20.63
N THR A 29 0.42 7.36 -21.07
CA THR A 29 1.26 6.50 -20.21
C THR A 29 2.21 7.30 -19.30
N GLY A 30 2.81 8.39 -19.80
CA GLY A 30 3.69 9.24 -18.99
C GLY A 30 2.95 9.99 -17.86
N ALA A 31 1.73 10.48 -18.13
CA ALA A 31 0.90 11.13 -17.13
C ALA A 31 0.39 10.12 -16.08
N ALA A 32 0.04 8.90 -16.51
CA ALA A 32 -0.36 7.81 -15.62
C ALA A 32 0.76 7.43 -14.64
N MET A 33 1.98 7.21 -15.15
CA MET A 33 3.16 6.93 -14.31
C MET A 33 3.43 8.04 -13.28
N GLY A 34 3.30 9.32 -13.69
CA GLY A 34 3.47 10.46 -12.79
C GLY A 34 2.41 10.51 -11.68
N MET A 35 1.15 10.24 -12.01
CA MET A 35 0.05 10.19 -11.04
C MET A 35 0.24 9.08 -10.00
N ILE A 36 0.73 7.91 -10.42
CA ILE A 36 0.96 6.78 -9.51
C ILE A 36 2.07 7.12 -8.50
N GLY A 37 3.14 7.78 -8.95
CA GLY A 37 4.20 8.25 -8.05
C GLY A 37 3.69 9.24 -7.00
N LEU A 38 2.88 10.21 -7.43
CA LEU A 38 2.25 11.21 -6.54
C LEU A 38 1.34 10.55 -5.49
N LEU A 39 0.47 9.63 -5.92
CA LEU A 39 -0.41 8.89 -5.04
C LEU A 39 0.38 7.96 -4.08
N SER A 40 1.50 7.39 -4.53
CA SER A 40 2.37 6.55 -3.69
C SER A 40 3.00 7.33 -2.54
N TYR A 41 3.51 8.54 -2.79
CA TYR A 41 4.04 9.39 -1.72
C TYR A 41 2.94 9.90 -0.77
N GLY A 42 1.76 10.19 -1.32
CA GLY A 42 0.58 10.49 -0.50
C GLY A 42 0.19 9.32 0.41
N GLY A 43 0.16 8.10 -0.15
CA GLY A 43 -0.10 6.86 0.58
C GLY A 43 0.94 6.58 1.66
N ALA A 44 2.23 6.75 1.36
CA ALA A 44 3.31 6.63 2.35
C ALA A 44 3.14 7.63 3.50
N SER A 45 2.79 8.87 3.19
CA SER A 45 2.55 9.90 4.21
C SER A 45 1.33 9.57 5.10
N LEU A 46 0.28 8.99 4.52
CA LEU A 46 -0.89 8.54 5.26
C LEU A 46 -0.56 7.30 6.11
N GLN A 47 0.22 6.36 5.57
CA GLN A 47 0.69 5.18 6.28
C GLN A 47 1.47 5.55 7.55
N GLU A 48 2.34 6.55 7.48
CA GLU A 48 3.06 7.06 8.66
C GLU A 48 2.12 7.67 9.70
N LYS A 49 1.12 8.45 9.27
CA LYS A 49 0.11 9.05 10.19
C LYS A 49 -0.79 8.01 10.84
N VAL A 50 -1.28 7.05 10.07
CA VAL A 50 -2.18 5.99 10.57
C VAL A 50 -1.43 5.06 11.51
N SER A 51 -0.21 4.63 11.13
CA SER A 51 0.65 3.82 12.02
C SER A 51 0.99 4.59 13.29
N GLY A 52 1.32 5.88 13.17
CA GLY A 52 1.59 6.76 14.30
C GLY A 52 0.40 6.91 15.26
N TYR A 53 -0.81 7.11 14.73
CA TYR A 53 -2.03 7.21 15.52
C TYR A 53 -2.37 5.90 16.23
N LEU A 54 -2.24 4.77 15.54
CA LEU A 54 -2.63 3.46 16.04
C LEU A 54 -1.68 2.95 17.14
N ILE A 55 -0.39 3.28 17.02
CA ILE A 55 0.62 3.06 18.07
C ILE A 55 0.38 3.98 19.28
N ASN A 56 -0.11 5.21 19.08
CA ASN A 56 -0.40 6.16 20.16
C ASN A 56 -1.67 5.79 20.92
N ALA A 57 -2.72 5.33 20.22
CA ALA A 57 -4.01 4.96 20.79
C ALA A 57 -3.97 3.71 21.68
N HIS A 58 -3.00 2.80 21.47
CA HIS A 58 -2.79 1.58 22.28
C HIS A 58 -1.65 1.72 23.30
N LYS A 59 -1.29 2.95 23.70
CA LYS A 59 -0.48 3.17 24.90
C LYS A 59 -1.35 3.04 26.14
N THR A 60 -1.44 1.84 26.71
CA THR A 60 -2.00 1.66 28.07
C THR A 60 -0.84 1.55 29.06
N VAL A 61 -0.69 2.56 29.92
CA VAL A 61 0.25 2.52 31.05
C VAL A 61 -0.50 1.89 32.22
N ILE A 62 -0.20 0.62 32.50
CA ILE A 62 -0.61 -0.03 33.75
C ILE A 62 0.68 -0.32 34.52
N ASP A 63 0.81 0.27 35.71
CA ASP A 63 1.83 -0.07 36.71
C ASP A 63 3.30 0.03 36.22
N GLY A 64 3.65 1.13 35.53
CA GLY A 64 5.05 1.42 35.17
C GLY A 64 5.68 0.55 34.08
N LYS A 65 4.94 -0.40 33.48
CA LYS A 65 5.37 -1.16 32.28
C LYS A 65 4.53 -0.76 31.07
N THR A 66 5.18 -0.20 30.06
CA THR A 66 4.56 0.15 28.78
C THR A 66 4.31 -1.11 27.97
N VAL A 67 3.08 -1.63 28.01
CA VAL A 67 2.67 -2.73 27.12
C VAL A 67 2.16 -2.10 25.82
N TYR A 68 2.88 -2.32 24.73
CA TYR A 68 2.46 -1.90 23.40
C TYR A 68 1.67 -3.06 22.78
N ASP A 69 0.36 -2.89 22.62
CA ASP A 69 -0.44 -3.84 21.85
C ASP A 69 -0.34 -3.50 20.35
N PHE A 70 0.53 -4.23 19.64
CA PHE A 70 0.70 -4.07 18.19
C PHE A 70 -0.35 -4.85 17.39
N SER A 71 -1.24 -5.62 18.04
CA SER A 71 -2.23 -6.46 17.35
C SER A 71 -3.20 -5.62 16.54
N ALA A 72 -3.64 -4.47 17.07
CA ALA A 72 -4.51 -3.55 16.34
C ALA A 72 -3.86 -3.00 15.05
N ALA A 73 -2.54 -2.75 15.08
CA ALA A 73 -1.80 -2.33 13.89
C ALA A 73 -1.60 -3.48 12.89
N ALA A 74 -1.29 -4.68 13.38
CA ALA A 74 -1.19 -5.85 12.55
C ALA A 74 -2.51 -6.16 11.83
N ASP A 75 -3.64 -6.18 12.55
CA ASP A 75 -4.95 -6.45 11.98
C ASP A 75 -5.34 -5.41 10.93
N PHE A 76 -5.09 -4.12 11.18
CA PHE A 76 -5.37 -3.06 10.21
C PHE A 76 -4.59 -3.24 8.89
N TRP A 77 -3.28 -3.52 8.98
CA TRP A 77 -2.44 -3.69 7.79
C TRP A 77 -2.73 -5.01 7.05
N VAL A 78 -3.07 -6.07 7.77
CA VAL A 78 -3.53 -7.34 7.16
C VAL A 78 -4.84 -7.12 6.41
N LEU A 79 -5.81 -6.41 7.00
CA LEU A 79 -7.07 -6.10 6.33
C LEU A 79 -6.85 -5.23 5.08
N SER A 80 -5.93 -4.25 5.17
CA SER A 80 -5.55 -3.40 4.04
C SER A 80 -4.88 -4.20 2.90
N ALA A 81 -4.04 -5.18 3.23
CA ALA A 81 -3.43 -6.08 2.24
C ALA A 81 -4.47 -6.93 1.52
N VAL A 82 -5.47 -7.45 2.25
CA VAL A 82 -6.59 -8.21 1.65
C VAL A 82 -7.43 -7.32 0.74
N LEU A 83 -7.74 -6.09 1.16
CA LEU A 83 -8.46 -5.12 0.33
C LEU A 83 -7.69 -4.77 -0.95
N SER A 84 -6.38 -4.53 -0.84
CA SER A 84 -5.50 -4.28 -1.99
C SER A 84 -5.53 -5.44 -2.99
N PHE A 85 -5.47 -6.68 -2.50
CA PHE A 85 -5.57 -7.87 -3.34
C PHE A 85 -6.92 -7.96 -4.08
N ILE A 86 -8.03 -7.66 -3.40
CA ILE A 86 -9.36 -7.66 -4.01
C ILE A 86 -9.45 -6.57 -5.10
N LEU A 87 -8.98 -5.36 -4.82
CA LEU A 87 -8.98 -4.27 -5.80
C LEU A 87 -8.14 -4.60 -7.03
N ALA A 88 -6.96 -5.19 -6.83
CA ALA A 88 -6.11 -5.67 -7.92
C ALA A 88 -6.81 -6.76 -8.75
N ALA A 89 -7.50 -7.70 -8.10
CA ALA A 89 -8.27 -8.75 -8.77
C ALA A 89 -9.44 -8.19 -9.59
N MET A 90 -10.10 -7.13 -9.14
CA MET A 90 -11.19 -6.47 -9.89
C MET A 90 -10.68 -5.75 -11.15
N VAL A 91 -9.45 -5.23 -11.12
CA VAL A 91 -8.84 -4.51 -12.25
C VAL A 91 -8.26 -5.45 -13.32
N TRP A 92 -8.11 -6.75 -13.05
CA TRP A 92 -7.52 -7.73 -13.98
C TRP A 92 -8.22 -7.80 -15.36
N ASN A 93 -9.49 -7.41 -15.47
CA ASN A 93 -10.23 -7.39 -16.74
C ASN A 93 -10.29 -6.02 -17.44
N ALA A 94 -9.60 -5.01 -16.90
CA ALA A 94 -9.53 -3.69 -17.53
C ALA A 94 -8.61 -3.76 -18.76
N LYS A 95 -9.19 -3.62 -19.95
CA LYS A 95 -8.45 -3.52 -21.21
C LYS A 95 -8.35 -2.06 -21.63
N ALA A 96 -7.18 -1.64 -22.10
CA ALA A 96 -7.05 -0.37 -22.79
C ALA A 96 -7.89 -0.43 -24.08
N GLU A 97 -8.93 0.40 -24.17
CA GLU A 97 -9.60 0.69 -25.44
C GLU A 97 -8.75 1.76 -26.15
N ASP A 98 -8.33 1.47 -27.39
CA ASP A 98 -7.39 2.29 -28.18
C ASP A 98 -7.97 3.67 -28.54
#